data_AF-A0A1F5A8W9-F1
#
_entry.id   AF-A0A1F5A8W9-F1
#
_cell.length_a   1.000
_cell.length_b   1.000
_cell.length_c   1.000
_cell.angle_alpha   90.00
_cell.angle_beta   90.00
_cell.angle_gamma   90.00
#
_symmetry.space_group_name_H-M   'P 1'
#
loop_
_entity.id
_entity.type
_entity.pdbx_description
1 polymer ?
#
loop_
_entity_poly.entity_id
_entity_poly.type
_entity_poly.pdbx_seq_one_letter_code
_entity_poly.pdbx_strand_id
1 'polypeptide(L)'
;MWPNQKISYFLINKNKSLLVIFILSLFLFIPMSYHNVYQINNNIVYAEEISIPILTYHNFTQEEGNDYKINIVEFEKQMDYLAVHNYSVISLSELLEGLKNGQLPPKPVVITIDDGYKATFTLAYPVLKKYNFPATLFLYTDFIEKNNYSLTWEEIREMTKNNIEIGSHTLSHCNLLRYKENESYDRYISRIKKEIFLSKEILESKIGSKVKFFAYPYGVYSPIVKNLVIQADYKGILNANSMNNNSNADPFSLNRQIIPSPRSLDSFIRILNQRPFNISQIFPYDGIIESNQFIKIGAILEGDNYDVETLFLKLGGAEVKFDYNPENREISFTPDFLKPLIKKSYIVNITALDKNSQHQRKTSWLITIGGL
;
A
#
# COMPACT_ATOMS: atom_id res chain seq x y z
N MET A 1 -56.18 -23.65 -62.99
CA MET A 1 -57.65 -23.68 -62.85
C MET A 1 -58.02 -24.96 -62.12
N TRP A 2 -58.59 -24.77 -60.93
CA TRP A 2 -59.56 -25.57 -60.15
C TRP A 2 -60.22 -26.83 -60.77
N PRO A 3 -60.94 -27.65 -59.99
CA PRO A 3 -60.91 -27.93 -58.54
C PRO A 3 -61.10 -29.48 -58.27
N ASN A 4 -61.36 -30.08 -57.10
CA ASN A 4 -62.29 -29.73 -56.02
C ASN A 4 -62.16 -30.68 -54.82
N GLN A 5 -62.47 -30.11 -53.66
CA GLN A 5 -62.57 -30.74 -52.34
C GLN A 5 -63.73 -31.76 -52.24
N LYS A 6 -63.63 -32.72 -51.30
CA LYS A 6 -64.60 -32.83 -50.20
C LYS A 6 -64.12 -33.71 -49.05
N ILE A 7 -64.34 -33.16 -47.85
CA ILE A 7 -64.05 -33.65 -46.51
C ILE A 7 -65.19 -34.59 -46.06
N SER A 8 -64.89 -35.61 -45.25
CA SER A 8 -65.79 -36.09 -44.19
C SER A 8 -65.00 -36.84 -43.10
N TYR A 9 -64.98 -36.26 -41.91
CA TYR A 9 -64.54 -36.87 -40.65
C TYR A 9 -65.56 -37.91 -40.17
N PHE A 10 -65.10 -39.05 -39.65
CA PHE A 10 -65.64 -39.63 -38.41
C PHE A 10 -64.59 -40.54 -37.76
N LEU A 11 -64.30 -40.23 -36.49
CA LEU A 11 -63.31 -40.86 -35.62
C LEU A 11 -63.91 -42.10 -34.93
N ILE A 12 -63.07 -43.08 -34.54
CA ILE A 12 -62.72 -43.37 -33.13
C ILE A 12 -62.12 -44.79 -32.96
N ASN A 13 -60.92 -44.80 -32.39
CA ASN A 13 -60.26 -45.76 -31.49
C ASN A 13 -60.18 -47.25 -31.83
N LYS A 14 -59.00 -47.64 -32.32
CA LYS A 14 -58.28 -48.85 -31.87
C LYS A 14 -56.85 -48.44 -31.49
N ASN A 15 -56.29 -49.12 -30.48
CA ASN A 15 -54.90 -49.06 -29.99
C ASN A 15 -54.68 -48.40 -28.62
N LYS A 16 -55.39 -48.88 -27.58
CA LYS A 16 -54.98 -48.69 -26.18
C LYS A 16 -54.09 -49.82 -25.63
N SER A 17 -53.81 -50.86 -26.41
CA SER A 17 -53.14 -52.08 -25.89
C SER A 17 -51.68 -52.25 -26.32
N LEU A 18 -51.17 -51.42 -27.24
CA LEU A 18 -49.77 -51.45 -27.69
C LEU A 18 -48.90 -50.32 -27.10
N LEU A 19 -49.49 -49.31 -26.47
CA LEU A 19 -48.74 -48.20 -25.85
C LEU A 19 -48.22 -48.54 -24.43
N VAL A 20 -48.79 -49.55 -23.78
CA VAL A 20 -48.50 -49.84 -22.35
C VAL A 20 -47.22 -50.69 -22.18
N ILE A 21 -46.80 -51.43 -23.21
CA ILE A 21 -45.60 -52.30 -23.11
C ILE A 21 -44.31 -51.56 -23.50
N PHE A 22 -44.40 -50.43 -24.21
CA PHE A 22 -43.23 -49.57 -24.50
C PHE A 22 -42.88 -48.62 -23.34
N ILE A 23 -43.83 -48.36 -22.43
CA ILE A 23 -43.62 -47.48 -21.26
C ILE A 23 -42.98 -48.24 -20.08
N LEU A 24 -43.06 -49.57 -20.04
CA LEU A 24 -42.50 -50.38 -18.93
C LEU A 24 -41.05 -50.85 -19.13
N SER A 25 -40.47 -50.73 -20.33
CA SER A 25 -39.05 -51.04 -20.58
C SER A 25 -38.12 -49.81 -20.55
N LEU A 26 -38.68 -48.60 -20.48
CA LEU A 26 -37.92 -47.34 -20.30
C LEU A 26 -37.69 -46.96 -18.83
N PHE A 27 -38.20 -47.75 -17.87
CA PHE A 27 -38.09 -47.49 -16.43
C PHE A 27 -37.07 -48.38 -15.69
N LEU A 28 -36.19 -49.09 -16.40
CA LEU A 28 -35.13 -49.92 -15.80
C LEU A 28 -33.70 -49.38 -15.99
N PHE A 29 -33.54 -48.18 -16.54
CA PHE A 29 -32.27 -47.44 -16.56
C PHE A 29 -32.51 -45.97 -16.23
N ILE A 30 -32.94 -45.71 -14.99
CA ILE A 30 -32.71 -44.39 -14.38
C ILE A 30 -31.29 -44.48 -13.79
N PRO A 31 -30.29 -43.75 -14.30
CA PRO A 31 -29.05 -43.62 -13.57
C PRO A 31 -29.43 -43.01 -12.24
N MET A 32 -29.07 -43.70 -11.16
CA MET A 32 -29.13 -43.18 -9.80
C MET A 32 -28.22 -41.96 -9.76
N SER A 33 -28.76 -40.82 -10.18
CA SER A 33 -28.16 -39.52 -10.01
C SER A 33 -28.11 -39.32 -8.51
N TYR A 34 -26.93 -39.55 -7.95
CA TYR A 34 -26.58 -39.17 -6.60
C TYR A 34 -27.14 -37.76 -6.37
N HIS A 35 -28.21 -37.67 -5.57
CA HIS A 35 -28.50 -36.46 -4.82
C HIS A 35 -27.35 -36.32 -3.83
N ASN A 36 -26.21 -35.79 -4.29
CA ASN A 36 -25.46 -34.92 -3.43
C ASN A 36 -26.39 -33.73 -3.19
N VAL A 37 -27.09 -33.80 -2.05
CA VAL A 37 -27.49 -32.60 -1.35
C VAL A 37 -26.19 -31.83 -1.16
N TYR A 38 -25.86 -30.94 -2.10
CA TYR A 38 -25.01 -29.83 -1.78
C TYR A 38 -25.78 -29.08 -0.70
N GLN A 39 -25.42 -29.35 0.56
CA GLN A 39 -25.50 -28.30 1.55
C GLN A 39 -24.69 -27.15 0.93
N ILE A 40 -25.38 -26.19 0.35
CA ILE A 40 -24.82 -24.86 0.17
C ILE A 40 -24.63 -24.37 1.59
N ASN A 41 -23.51 -24.74 2.20
CA ASN A 41 -22.96 -23.92 3.26
C ASN A 41 -22.77 -22.58 2.59
N ASN A 42 -23.60 -21.61 2.95
CA ASN A 42 -23.36 -20.19 2.74
C ASN A 42 -22.13 -19.76 3.57
N ASN A 43 -21.02 -20.49 3.43
CA ASN A 43 -19.71 -19.95 3.68
C ASN A 43 -19.50 -18.98 2.54
N ILE A 44 -20.00 -17.76 2.73
CA ILE A 44 -19.52 -16.60 2.00
C ILE A 44 -18.02 -16.62 2.25
N VAL A 45 -17.27 -17.16 1.29
CA VAL A 45 -15.83 -16.94 1.21
C VAL A 45 -15.73 -15.45 0.90
N TYR A 46 -15.66 -14.64 1.94
CA TYR A 46 -15.26 -13.26 1.77
C TYR A 46 -13.93 -13.31 1.04
N ALA A 47 -13.88 -12.76 -0.18
CA ALA A 47 -12.62 -12.59 -0.87
C ALA A 47 -11.68 -11.89 0.10
N GLU A 48 -10.56 -12.53 0.42
CA GLU A 48 -9.65 -11.99 1.44
C GLU A 48 -9.21 -10.60 0.98
N GLU A 49 -9.44 -9.59 1.83
CA GLU A 49 -9.07 -8.21 1.53
C GLU A 49 -7.56 -8.15 1.25
N ILE A 50 -7.18 -7.83 0.02
CA ILE A 50 -5.77 -7.75 -0.38
C ILE A 50 -5.14 -6.57 0.34
N SER A 51 -4.18 -6.88 1.20
CA SER A 51 -3.31 -5.89 1.85
C SER A 51 -1.92 -5.97 1.24
N ILE A 52 -1.39 -4.80 0.89
CA ILE A 52 -0.11 -4.65 0.18
C ILE A 52 0.80 -3.77 1.04
N PRO A 53 1.52 -4.36 2.01
CA PRO A 53 2.55 -3.63 2.76
C PRO A 53 3.71 -3.25 1.83
N ILE A 54 4.08 -1.97 1.86
CA ILE A 54 5.35 -1.48 1.32
C ILE A 54 6.24 -1.17 2.52
N LEU A 55 7.20 -2.06 2.78
CA LEU A 55 8.11 -2.00 3.92
C LEU A 55 9.25 -1.04 3.63
N THR A 56 9.60 -0.18 4.58
CA THR A 56 10.68 0.81 4.41
C THR A 56 11.73 0.67 5.49
N TYR A 57 12.96 0.42 5.03
CA TYR A 57 14.18 0.40 5.82
C TYR A 57 15.05 1.61 5.42
N HIS A 58 16.06 1.94 6.23
CA HIS A 58 16.99 3.05 5.91
C HIS A 58 18.43 2.56 6.01
N ASN A 59 18.89 2.24 7.22
CA ASN A 59 20.25 1.79 7.46
C ASN A 59 20.28 0.42 8.17
N PHE A 60 21.44 -0.23 8.16
CA PHE A 60 21.66 -1.56 8.70
C PHE A 60 22.88 -1.58 9.61
N THR A 61 22.89 -2.47 10.59
CA THR A 61 23.98 -2.61 11.55
C THR A 61 24.15 -4.05 12.01
N GLN A 62 25.32 -4.40 12.53
CA GLN A 62 25.54 -5.64 13.29
C GLN A 62 25.36 -5.44 14.80
N GLU A 63 25.33 -4.18 15.24
CA GLU A 63 25.11 -3.77 16.63
C GLU A 63 23.61 -3.60 16.93
N GLU A 64 23.27 -3.03 18.08
CA GLU A 64 21.89 -2.67 18.39
C GLU A 64 21.34 -1.62 17.41
N GLY A 65 20.07 -1.80 17.04
CA GLY A 65 19.37 -0.93 16.10
C GLY A 65 18.75 0.32 16.73
N ASN A 66 18.12 1.12 15.90
CA ASN A 66 17.23 2.21 16.27
C ASN A 66 16.11 2.38 15.23
N ASP A 67 15.26 3.41 15.37
CA ASP A 67 14.09 3.64 14.50
C ASP A 67 14.40 3.69 12.99
N TYR A 68 15.64 3.99 12.61
CA TYR A 68 16.09 4.09 11.21
C TYR A 68 17.31 3.19 10.91
N LYS A 69 17.68 2.30 11.83
CA LYS A 69 18.83 1.41 11.67
C LYS A 69 18.50 0.04 12.22
N ILE A 70 18.26 -0.95 11.36
CA ILE A 70 17.90 -2.30 11.79
C ILE A 70 19.13 -3.20 11.96
N ASN A 71 19.12 -4.06 12.99
CA ASN A 71 20.11 -5.12 13.10
C ASN A 71 19.96 -6.13 11.95
N ILE A 72 21.05 -6.52 11.32
CA ILE A 72 21.02 -7.39 10.13
C ILE A 72 20.41 -8.77 10.42
N VAL A 73 20.56 -9.29 11.65
CA VAL A 73 19.94 -10.56 12.07
C VAL A 73 18.43 -10.40 12.21
N GLU A 74 17.93 -9.24 12.65
CA GLU A 74 16.49 -8.96 12.67
C GLU A 74 15.94 -8.83 11.25
N PHE A 75 16.65 -8.14 10.36
CA PHE A 75 16.27 -8.05 8.95
C PHE A 75 16.22 -9.43 8.28
N GLU A 76 17.24 -10.28 8.48
CA GLU A 76 17.26 -11.63 7.94
C GLU A 76 16.10 -12.50 8.46
N LYS A 77 15.74 -12.39 9.75
CA LYS A 77 14.56 -13.06 10.31
C LYS A 77 13.26 -12.59 9.66
N GLN A 78 13.15 -11.31 9.32
CA GLN A 78 11.99 -10.78 8.60
C GLN A 78 11.91 -11.34 7.18
N MET A 79 13.03 -11.40 6.46
CA MET A 79 13.08 -11.98 5.11
C MET A 79 12.78 -13.48 5.11
N ASP A 80 13.34 -14.22 6.07
CA ASP A 80 13.04 -15.64 6.29
C ASP A 80 11.54 -15.86 6.54
N TYR A 81 10.94 -15.03 7.40
CA TYR A 81 9.51 -15.10 7.67
C TYR A 81 8.68 -14.91 6.39
N LEU A 82 9.02 -13.93 5.55
CA LEU A 82 8.33 -13.69 4.28
C LEU A 82 8.43 -14.92 3.36
N ALA A 83 9.62 -15.52 3.24
CA ALA A 83 9.85 -16.71 2.43
C ALA A 83 9.06 -17.93 2.94
N VAL A 84 9.19 -18.26 4.22
CA VAL A 84 8.56 -19.43 4.86
C VAL A 84 7.03 -19.34 4.83
N HIS A 85 6.46 -18.14 4.91
CA HIS A 85 5.00 -17.92 4.94
C HIS A 85 4.39 -17.61 3.57
N ASN A 86 5.16 -17.82 2.49
CA ASN A 86 4.75 -17.67 1.09
C ASN A 86 4.22 -16.26 0.76
N TYR A 87 4.89 -15.22 1.25
CA TYR A 87 4.65 -13.87 0.76
C TYR A 87 5.28 -13.71 -0.64
N SER A 88 4.56 -13.06 -1.54
CA SER A 88 5.07 -12.72 -2.87
C SER A 88 5.80 -11.39 -2.76
N VAL A 89 7.12 -11.43 -2.57
CA VAL A 89 7.94 -10.22 -2.58
C VAL A 89 8.11 -9.76 -4.03
N ILE A 90 7.50 -8.63 -4.37
CA ILE A 90 7.45 -8.08 -5.72
C ILE A 90 8.15 -6.72 -5.80
N SER A 91 8.62 -6.36 -6.99
CA SER A 91 9.18 -5.04 -7.26
C SER A 91 8.09 -3.96 -7.27
N LEU A 92 8.49 -2.68 -7.15
CA LEU A 92 7.54 -1.59 -7.32
C LEU A 92 6.99 -1.52 -8.75
N SER A 93 7.79 -1.88 -9.77
CA SER A 93 7.28 -1.99 -11.15
C SER A 93 6.17 -3.04 -11.27
N GLU A 94 6.36 -4.21 -10.67
CA GLU A 94 5.36 -5.28 -10.66
C GLU A 94 4.10 -4.85 -9.90
N LEU A 95 4.25 -4.15 -8.77
CA LEU A 95 3.11 -3.57 -8.06
C LEU A 95 2.32 -2.59 -8.94
N LEU A 96 2.98 -1.66 -9.63
CA LEU A 96 2.28 -0.71 -10.51
C LEU A 96 1.53 -1.40 -11.65
N GLU A 97 2.14 -2.42 -12.26
CA GLU A 97 1.50 -3.21 -13.31
C GLU A 97 0.30 -3.99 -12.77
N GLY A 98 0.45 -4.61 -11.60
CA GLY A 98 -0.61 -5.36 -10.95
C GLY A 98 -1.79 -4.49 -10.52
N LEU A 99 -1.54 -3.29 -9.98
CA LEU A 99 -2.60 -2.31 -9.68
C LEU A 99 -3.32 -1.85 -10.96
N LYS A 100 -2.58 -1.60 -12.04
CA LYS A 100 -3.16 -1.16 -13.32
C LYS A 100 -4.04 -2.23 -13.96
N ASN A 101 -3.61 -3.49 -13.91
CA ASN A 101 -4.27 -4.60 -14.60
C ASN A 101 -5.26 -5.36 -13.69
N GLY A 102 -5.33 -5.03 -12.40
CA GLY A 102 -6.14 -5.73 -11.41
C GLY A 102 -5.63 -7.15 -11.10
N GLN A 103 -4.35 -7.40 -11.29
CA GLN A 103 -3.72 -8.72 -11.16
C GLN A 103 -2.53 -8.63 -10.22
N LEU A 104 -2.75 -8.98 -8.95
CA LEU A 104 -1.70 -9.05 -7.93
C LEU A 104 -1.48 -10.50 -7.51
N PRO A 105 -0.23 -10.91 -7.22
CA PRO A 105 0.03 -12.23 -6.67
C PRO A 105 -0.54 -12.33 -5.24
N PRO A 106 -0.73 -13.55 -4.70
CA PRO A 106 -1.17 -13.73 -3.33
C PRO A 106 -0.15 -13.16 -2.35
N LYS A 107 -0.63 -12.51 -1.27
CA LYS A 107 0.19 -11.91 -0.21
C LYS A 107 1.34 -11.04 -0.75
N PRO A 108 1.05 -10.03 -1.59
CA PRO A 108 2.09 -9.19 -2.17
C PRO A 108 2.76 -8.34 -1.09
N VAL A 109 4.08 -8.23 -1.13
CA VAL A 109 4.89 -7.36 -0.24
C VAL A 109 5.94 -6.67 -1.07
N VAL A 110 6.19 -5.39 -0.80
CA VAL A 110 7.26 -4.63 -1.44
C VAL A 110 8.29 -4.23 -0.39
N ILE A 111 9.58 -4.33 -0.75
CA ILE A 111 10.69 -3.88 0.09
C ILE A 111 11.29 -2.61 -0.51
N THR A 112 11.43 -1.58 0.33
CA THR A 112 12.05 -0.30 -0.02
C THR A 112 13.13 0.04 0.99
N ILE A 113 14.21 0.68 0.51
CA ILE A 113 15.33 1.11 1.35
C ILE A 113 15.68 2.55 0.97
N ASP A 114 15.63 3.46 1.93
CA ASP A 114 15.89 4.89 1.70
C ASP A 114 17.38 5.25 1.93
N ASP A 115 17.73 6.48 1.56
CA ASP A 115 19.00 7.19 1.81
C ASP A 115 20.25 6.78 1.03
N GLY A 116 20.51 5.49 0.84
CA GLY A 116 21.72 5.02 0.13
C GLY A 116 22.96 4.85 1.02
N TYR A 117 22.78 4.36 2.24
CA TYR A 117 23.88 3.96 3.12
C TYR A 117 24.65 2.76 2.56
N LYS A 118 25.96 2.75 2.78
CA LYS A 118 26.89 1.67 2.41
C LYS A 118 26.46 0.31 2.96
N ALA A 119 25.86 0.30 4.16
CA ALA A 119 25.37 -0.90 4.82
C ALA A 119 24.28 -1.62 4.02
N THR A 120 23.57 -0.92 3.14
CA THR A 120 22.63 -1.55 2.20
C THR A 120 23.35 -2.54 1.28
N PHE A 121 24.52 -2.16 0.75
CA PHE A 121 25.30 -3.05 -0.11
C PHE A 121 26.05 -4.13 0.68
N THR A 122 26.64 -3.78 1.82
CA THR A 122 27.51 -4.71 2.55
C THR A 122 26.75 -5.69 3.45
N LEU A 123 25.56 -5.33 3.94
CA LEU A 123 24.76 -6.14 4.87
C LEU A 123 23.44 -6.59 4.25
N ALA A 124 22.59 -5.67 3.80
CA ALA A 124 21.22 -6.00 3.39
C ALA A 124 21.15 -6.74 2.05
N TYR A 125 21.94 -6.30 1.07
CA TYR A 125 21.96 -6.85 -0.29
C TYR A 125 22.31 -8.36 -0.34
N PRO A 126 23.32 -8.87 0.40
CA PRO A 126 23.55 -10.31 0.51
C PRO A 126 22.33 -11.10 0.99
N VAL A 127 21.57 -10.56 1.95
CA VAL A 127 20.35 -11.20 2.46
C VAL A 127 19.26 -11.21 1.38
N LEU A 128 19.02 -10.08 0.71
CA LEU A 128 18.05 -10.00 -0.39
C LEU A 128 18.40 -10.99 -1.51
N LYS A 129 19.67 -11.10 -1.89
CA LYS A 129 20.15 -12.08 -2.88
C LYS A 129 19.91 -13.53 -2.45
N LYS A 130 20.13 -13.86 -1.17
CA LYS A 130 19.89 -15.21 -0.64
C LYS A 130 18.44 -15.68 -0.88
N TYR A 131 17.47 -14.78 -0.78
CA TYR A 131 16.05 -15.08 -1.02
C TYR A 131 15.57 -14.74 -2.43
N ASN A 132 16.45 -14.20 -3.29
CA ASN A 132 16.09 -13.64 -4.60
C ASN A 132 14.95 -12.59 -4.52
N PHE A 133 14.93 -11.80 -3.44
CA PHE A 133 13.90 -10.80 -3.22
C PHE A 133 14.22 -9.50 -3.94
N PRO A 134 13.28 -8.94 -4.72
CA PRO A 134 13.43 -7.61 -5.27
C PRO A 134 13.30 -6.55 -4.17
N ALA A 135 13.94 -5.40 -4.39
CA ALA A 135 13.75 -4.21 -3.56
C ALA A 135 13.95 -2.95 -4.38
N THR A 136 13.48 -1.81 -3.86
CA THR A 136 13.75 -0.50 -4.45
C THR A 136 14.58 0.37 -3.51
N LEU A 137 15.69 0.91 -4.00
CA LEU A 137 16.55 1.86 -3.27
C LEU A 137 16.19 3.29 -3.67
N PHE A 138 15.71 4.10 -2.72
CA PHE A 138 15.46 5.52 -2.92
C PHE A 138 16.71 6.32 -2.54
N LEU A 139 17.37 6.89 -3.54
CA LEU A 139 18.67 7.54 -3.38
C LEU A 139 18.55 9.06 -3.51
N TYR A 140 19.20 9.80 -2.60
CA TYR A 140 19.47 11.21 -2.82
C TYR A 140 20.92 11.40 -3.27
N THR A 141 21.08 12.10 -4.39
CA THR A 141 22.31 12.00 -5.19
C THR A 141 23.52 12.69 -4.55
N ASP A 142 23.31 13.69 -3.69
CA ASP A 142 24.40 14.41 -3.00
C ASP A 142 25.13 13.55 -1.94
N PHE A 143 24.54 12.42 -1.53
CA PHE A 143 25.16 11.50 -0.57
C PHE A 143 25.97 10.39 -1.22
N ILE A 144 25.64 10.00 -2.45
CA ILE A 144 26.34 8.92 -3.15
C ILE A 144 27.80 9.33 -3.40
N GLU A 145 28.75 8.46 -3.04
CA GLU A 145 30.21 8.70 -3.06
C GLU A 145 30.69 9.88 -2.19
N LYS A 146 29.83 10.42 -1.31
CA LYS A 146 30.18 11.54 -0.44
C LYS A 146 31.21 11.17 0.64
N ASN A 147 31.14 9.95 1.18
CA ASN A 147 32.02 9.46 2.24
C ASN A 147 31.98 7.92 2.33
N ASN A 148 32.74 7.33 3.26
CA ASN A 148 32.86 5.87 3.40
C ASN A 148 31.57 5.16 3.87
N TYR A 149 30.56 5.91 4.34
CA TYR A 149 29.28 5.37 4.80
C TYR A 149 28.18 5.47 3.74
N SER A 150 28.46 6.03 2.56
CA SER A 150 27.51 6.05 1.44
C SER A 150 27.90 5.06 0.35
N LEU A 151 26.90 4.66 -0.43
CA LEU A 151 27.11 3.79 -1.59
C LEU A 151 27.99 4.46 -2.65
N THR A 152 28.69 3.65 -3.44
CA THR A 152 29.31 4.09 -4.69
C THR A 152 28.41 3.83 -5.89
N TRP A 153 28.65 4.53 -7.01
CA TRP A 153 27.89 4.25 -8.24
C TRP A 153 28.17 2.85 -8.80
N GLU A 154 29.36 2.30 -8.53
CA GLU A 154 29.69 0.93 -8.89
C GLU A 154 28.84 -0.09 -8.13
N GLU A 155 28.70 0.08 -6.82
CA GLU A 155 27.85 -0.76 -5.97
C GLU A 155 26.38 -0.66 -6.37
N ILE A 156 25.90 0.55 -6.67
CA ILE A 156 24.53 0.77 -7.16
C ILE A 156 24.32 0.00 -8.47
N ARG A 157 25.22 0.11 -9.45
CA ARG A 157 25.13 -0.63 -10.71
C ARG A 157 25.25 -2.14 -10.55
N GLU A 158 25.95 -2.61 -9.52
CA GLU A 158 26.03 -4.04 -9.22
C GLU A 158 24.70 -4.57 -8.66
N MET A 159 24.07 -3.80 -7.78
CA MET A 159 22.74 -4.12 -7.24
C MET A 159 21.66 -4.13 -8.34
N THR A 160 21.70 -3.19 -9.30
CA THR A 160 20.69 -3.16 -10.37
C THR A 160 20.71 -4.37 -11.30
N LYS A 161 21.81 -5.13 -11.33
CA LYS A 161 21.88 -6.41 -12.05
C LYS A 161 21.14 -7.55 -11.32
N ASN A 162 20.74 -7.38 -10.06
CA ASN A 162 20.21 -8.42 -9.19
C ASN A 162 18.91 -7.97 -8.50
N ASN A 163 17.87 -7.68 -9.29
CA ASN A 163 16.50 -7.36 -8.82
C ASN A 163 16.36 -6.11 -7.93
N ILE A 164 17.36 -5.24 -7.89
CA ILE A 164 17.28 -3.97 -7.17
C ILE A 164 16.91 -2.84 -8.13
N GLU A 165 15.75 -2.24 -7.93
CA GLU A 165 15.31 -1.04 -8.65
C GLU A 165 15.84 0.24 -7.97
N ILE A 166 16.09 1.29 -8.75
CA ILE A 166 16.51 2.59 -8.21
C ILE A 166 15.35 3.59 -8.33
N GLY A 167 15.03 4.22 -7.20
CA GLY A 167 14.12 5.35 -7.07
C GLY A 167 14.85 6.62 -6.67
N SER A 168 14.19 7.77 -6.84
CA SER A 168 14.72 9.08 -6.46
C SER A 168 14.24 9.52 -5.08
N HIS A 169 15.15 10.09 -4.30
CA HIS A 169 14.88 10.65 -2.97
C HIS A 169 15.30 12.12 -2.87
N THR A 170 15.16 12.88 -3.96
CA THR A 170 15.65 14.27 -4.17
C THR A 170 17.15 14.37 -4.41
N LEU A 171 17.66 15.60 -4.58
CA LEU A 171 19.08 15.85 -4.79
C LEU A 171 19.81 15.80 -3.44
N SER A 172 19.28 16.52 -2.45
CA SER A 172 19.97 16.81 -1.18
C SER A 172 19.30 16.26 0.08
N HIS A 173 18.20 15.51 -0.04
CA HIS A 173 17.37 15.05 1.08
C HIS A 173 16.77 16.21 1.91
N CYS A 174 16.41 17.30 1.23
CA CYS A 174 15.79 18.45 1.88
C CYS A 174 14.31 18.22 2.19
N ASN A 175 13.81 18.90 3.22
CA ASN A 175 12.37 18.99 3.46
C ASN A 175 11.73 19.85 2.36
N LEU A 176 10.90 19.21 1.53
CA LEU A 176 10.32 19.82 0.34
C LEU A 176 9.25 20.88 0.65
N LEU A 177 8.84 21.05 1.91
CA LEU A 177 7.88 22.06 2.35
C LEU A 177 8.54 23.27 3.01
N ARG A 178 9.83 23.17 3.33
CA ARG A 178 10.55 24.16 4.14
C ARG A 178 11.18 25.25 3.28
N TYR A 179 10.94 26.50 3.65
CA TYR A 179 11.61 27.65 3.06
C TYR A 179 13.03 27.79 3.64
N LYS A 180 13.97 28.24 2.81
CA LYS A 180 15.23 28.77 3.31
C LYS A 180 15.02 30.17 3.88
N GLU A 181 15.94 30.60 4.74
CA GLU A 181 15.89 31.94 5.32
C GLU A 181 15.87 33.00 4.20
N ASN A 182 14.92 33.94 4.28
CA ASN A 182 14.70 35.01 3.30
C ASN A 182 14.45 34.51 1.85
N GLU A 183 13.98 33.27 1.66
CA GLU A 183 13.65 32.70 0.35
C GLU A 183 12.28 33.18 -0.13
N SER A 184 12.23 33.81 -1.31
CA SER A 184 10.96 34.12 -1.97
C SER A 184 10.29 32.84 -2.48
N TYR A 185 8.97 32.89 -2.67
CA TYR A 185 8.20 31.77 -3.23
C TYR A 185 8.79 31.24 -4.56
N ASP A 186 9.16 32.14 -5.49
CA ASP A 186 9.72 31.74 -6.78
C ASP A 186 11.07 31.02 -6.66
N ARG A 187 11.91 31.46 -5.71
CA ARG A 187 13.19 30.80 -5.42
C ARG A 187 12.97 29.43 -4.78
N TYR A 188 12.03 29.34 -3.85
CA TYR A 188 11.60 28.09 -3.25
C TYR A 188 11.14 27.09 -4.33
N ILE A 189 10.19 27.47 -5.19
CA ILE A 189 9.70 26.61 -6.27
C ILE A 189 10.82 26.20 -7.23
N SER A 190 11.72 27.12 -7.58
CA SER A 190 12.86 26.82 -8.45
C SER A 190 13.82 25.80 -7.81
N ARG A 191 14.08 25.93 -6.51
CA ARG A 191 14.88 24.97 -5.75
C ARG A 191 14.20 23.60 -5.68
N ILE A 192 12.91 23.54 -5.34
CA ILE A 192 12.16 22.27 -5.27
C ILE A 192 12.11 21.57 -6.63
N LYS A 193 11.92 22.32 -7.73
CA LYS A 193 12.06 21.77 -9.08
C LYS A 193 13.44 21.18 -9.32
N LYS A 194 14.51 21.89 -8.95
CA LYS A 194 15.87 21.36 -9.07
C LYS A 194 16.04 20.06 -8.28
N GLU A 195 15.57 20.00 -7.04
CA GLU A 195 15.64 18.80 -6.18
C GLU A 195 14.98 17.57 -6.83
N ILE A 196 13.85 17.76 -7.50
CA ILE A 196 13.05 16.67 -8.08
C ILE A 196 13.57 16.24 -9.46
N PHE A 197 13.88 17.20 -10.34
CA PHE A 197 14.21 16.93 -11.73
C PHE A 197 15.68 16.53 -11.90
N LEU A 198 16.61 17.25 -11.26
CA LEU A 198 18.03 16.99 -11.42
C LEU A 198 18.45 15.67 -10.78
N SER A 199 17.83 15.29 -9.66
CA SER A 199 18.07 13.98 -9.04
C SER A 199 17.70 12.84 -10.00
N LYS A 200 16.57 12.95 -10.70
CA LYS A 200 16.18 11.98 -11.74
C LYS A 200 17.22 11.88 -12.84
N GLU A 201 17.62 13.02 -13.40
CA GLU A 201 18.58 13.09 -14.50
C GLU A 201 19.93 12.46 -14.12
N ILE A 202 20.46 12.80 -12.94
CA ILE A 202 21.71 12.23 -12.43
C ILE A 202 21.59 10.72 -12.27
N LEU A 203 20.51 10.24 -11.63
CA LEU A 203 20.31 8.81 -11.41
C LEU A 203 20.22 8.06 -12.75
N GLU A 204 19.38 8.51 -13.68
CA GLU A 204 19.22 7.88 -15.00
C GLU A 204 20.54 7.84 -15.78
N SER A 205 21.32 8.94 -15.74
CA SER A 205 22.64 9.01 -16.38
C SER A 205 23.64 8.02 -15.77
N LYS A 206 23.65 7.87 -14.45
CA LYS A 206 24.62 7.03 -13.73
C LYS A 206 24.32 5.54 -13.79
N ILE A 207 23.04 5.17 -13.91
CA ILE A 207 22.60 3.76 -13.96
C ILE A 207 22.27 3.28 -15.38
N GLY A 208 22.06 4.18 -16.33
CA GLY A 208 21.76 3.86 -17.72
C GLY A 208 20.34 3.35 -17.98
N SER A 209 19.41 3.57 -17.05
CA SER A 209 18.01 3.14 -17.15
C SER A 209 17.06 4.19 -16.56
N LYS A 210 15.76 4.03 -16.80
CA LYS A 210 14.73 4.99 -16.35
C LYS A 210 14.43 4.84 -14.87
N VAL A 211 14.36 5.97 -14.18
CA VAL A 211 13.94 6.05 -12.77
C VAL A 211 12.45 6.34 -12.72
N LYS A 212 11.67 5.34 -12.29
CA LYS A 212 10.20 5.40 -12.30
C LYS A 212 9.60 5.91 -10.99
N PHE A 213 10.31 5.80 -9.88
CA PHE A 213 9.75 6.01 -8.54
C PHE A 213 10.37 7.19 -7.82
N PHE A 214 9.56 7.88 -7.03
CA PHE A 214 9.98 8.97 -6.16
C PHE A 214 9.45 8.74 -4.73
N ALA A 215 10.30 8.90 -3.73
CA ALA A 215 9.87 8.92 -2.32
C ALA A 215 10.13 10.32 -1.73
N TYR A 216 9.14 10.86 -1.02
CA TYR A 216 9.31 12.15 -0.34
C TYR A 216 10.25 12.03 0.86
N PRO A 217 11.33 12.83 0.97
CA PRO A 217 12.10 12.95 2.20
C PRO A 217 11.20 13.25 3.39
N TYR A 218 11.40 12.55 4.50
CA TYR A 218 10.57 12.66 5.72
C TYR A 218 9.07 12.35 5.51
N GLY A 219 8.67 11.86 4.33
CA GLY A 219 7.27 11.63 3.95
C GLY A 219 6.43 12.89 3.72
N VAL A 220 7.00 14.09 3.87
CA VAL A 220 6.25 15.35 3.80
C VAL A 220 6.08 15.83 2.37
N TYR A 221 4.87 16.26 2.04
CA TYR A 221 4.55 16.81 0.72
C TYR A 221 3.34 17.74 0.77
N SER A 222 3.10 18.41 -0.35
CA SER A 222 1.92 19.24 -0.61
C SER A 222 1.39 18.98 -2.01
N PRO A 223 0.15 19.41 -2.34
CA PRO A 223 -0.38 19.29 -3.70
C PRO A 223 0.54 19.91 -4.77
N ILE A 224 1.19 21.03 -4.44
CA ILE A 224 2.15 21.70 -5.34
C ILE A 224 3.37 20.80 -5.58
N VAL A 225 3.95 20.23 -4.52
CA VAL A 225 5.10 19.34 -4.63
C VAL A 225 4.73 18.05 -5.39
N LYS A 226 3.57 17.43 -5.09
CA LYS A 226 3.07 16.26 -5.82
C LYS A 226 2.95 16.54 -7.32
N ASN A 227 2.41 17.68 -7.70
CA ASN A 227 2.31 18.09 -9.10
C ASN A 227 3.68 18.25 -9.77
N LEU A 228 4.69 18.78 -9.08
CA LEU A 228 6.06 18.86 -9.62
C LEU A 228 6.68 17.48 -9.84
N VAL A 229 6.44 16.53 -8.94
CA VAL A 229 6.92 15.13 -9.10
C VAL A 229 6.22 14.46 -10.29
N ILE A 230 4.92 14.66 -10.47
CA ILE A 230 4.19 14.15 -11.66
C ILE A 230 4.74 14.78 -12.95
N GLN A 231 5.02 16.09 -12.96
CA GLN A 231 5.63 16.79 -14.10
C GLN A 231 7.04 16.29 -14.44
N ALA A 232 7.77 15.76 -13.47
CA ALA A 232 9.07 15.12 -13.67
C ALA A 232 8.98 13.70 -14.24
N ASP A 233 7.78 13.24 -14.62
CA ASP A 233 7.50 11.95 -15.26
C ASP A 233 7.83 10.72 -14.40
N TYR A 234 7.77 10.85 -13.06
CA TYR A 234 7.74 9.67 -12.20
C TYR A 234 6.40 8.94 -12.37
N LYS A 235 6.42 7.61 -12.33
CA LYS A 235 5.25 6.73 -12.55
C LYS A 235 4.62 6.24 -11.24
N GLY A 236 5.38 6.28 -10.15
CA GLY A 236 4.86 6.02 -8.80
C GLY A 236 5.51 6.94 -7.77
N ILE A 237 4.72 7.36 -6.78
CA ILE A 237 5.15 8.27 -5.71
C ILE A 237 4.80 7.66 -4.37
N LEU A 238 5.76 7.65 -3.46
CA LEU A 238 5.64 7.04 -2.15
C LEU A 238 5.73 8.09 -1.04
N ASN A 239 4.79 8.01 -0.09
CA ASN A 239 4.76 8.84 1.12
C ASN A 239 5.23 8.03 2.34
N ALA A 240 5.07 8.56 3.56
CA ALA A 240 5.35 7.84 4.80
C ALA A 240 4.12 7.67 5.70
N ASN A 241 2.92 7.71 5.13
CA ASN A 241 1.69 7.40 5.83
C ASN A 241 1.75 5.94 6.27
N SER A 242 1.68 5.69 7.57
CA SER A 242 1.91 4.36 8.15
C SER A 242 0.67 3.49 7.99
N MET A 243 0.37 3.08 6.75
CA MET A 243 -0.67 2.11 6.45
C MET A 243 -0.31 1.23 5.25
N ASN A 244 -0.92 0.05 5.18
CA ASN A 244 -0.79 -0.82 4.01
C ASN A 244 -1.68 -0.30 2.88
N ASN A 245 -1.34 -0.65 1.66
CA ASN A 245 -2.13 -0.33 0.48
C ASN A 245 -3.15 -1.46 0.22
N ASN A 246 -4.11 -1.20 -0.66
CA ASN A 246 -5.01 -2.22 -1.22
C ASN A 246 -4.94 -2.20 -2.75
N SER A 247 -5.76 -3.02 -3.40
CA SER A 247 -5.81 -3.11 -4.87
C SER A 247 -6.24 -1.82 -5.58
N ASN A 248 -6.79 -0.83 -4.85
CA ASN A 248 -7.26 0.44 -5.40
C ASN A 248 -6.30 1.61 -5.11
N ALA A 249 -5.08 1.32 -4.64
CA ALA A 249 -4.12 2.35 -4.26
C ALA A 249 -3.76 3.26 -5.44
N ASP A 250 -3.71 4.58 -5.19
CA ASP A 250 -3.22 5.57 -6.15
C ASP A 250 -1.70 5.39 -6.34
N PRO A 251 -1.22 5.08 -7.56
CA PRO A 251 0.21 5.02 -7.87
C PRO A 251 0.98 6.27 -7.45
N PHE A 252 0.34 7.45 -7.43
CA PHE A 252 0.94 8.72 -7.05
C PHE A 252 0.77 9.06 -5.56
N SER A 253 0.35 8.10 -4.73
CA SER A 253 0.19 8.26 -3.28
C SER A 253 0.31 6.93 -2.53
N LEU A 254 1.33 6.13 -2.85
CA LEU A 254 1.55 4.84 -2.22
C LEU A 254 2.04 5.01 -0.77
N ASN A 255 1.35 4.34 0.15
CA ASN A 255 1.66 4.38 1.57
C ASN A 255 2.79 3.43 1.95
N ARG A 256 3.60 3.80 2.94
CA ARG A 256 4.77 3.02 3.37
C ARG A 256 4.80 2.78 4.87
N GLN A 257 5.28 1.61 5.25
CA GLN A 257 5.46 1.18 6.63
C GLN A 257 6.94 1.23 6.98
N ILE A 258 7.35 2.29 7.70
CA ILE A 258 8.69 2.34 8.28
C ILE A 258 8.82 1.20 9.29
N ILE A 259 9.89 0.43 9.17
CA ILE A 259 10.20 -0.70 10.05
C ILE A 259 11.28 -0.27 11.06
N PRO A 260 10.89 0.18 12.26
CA PRO A 260 11.86 0.58 13.29
C PRO A 260 12.47 -0.64 13.99
N SER A 261 13.62 -0.43 14.62
CA SER A 261 14.35 -1.40 15.44
C SER A 261 14.76 -0.76 16.79
N PRO A 262 14.95 -1.52 17.88
CA PRO A 262 14.59 -2.93 18.00
C PRO A 262 13.06 -3.09 18.05
N ARG A 263 12.53 -4.05 17.29
CA ARG A 263 11.14 -4.50 17.41
C ARG A 263 11.05 -6.02 17.26
N SER A 264 10.09 -6.61 17.97
CA SER A 264 9.84 -8.05 17.86
C SER A 264 9.33 -8.43 16.47
N LEU A 265 9.57 -9.68 16.07
CA LEU A 265 8.99 -10.25 14.86
C LEU A 265 7.46 -10.15 14.87
N ASP A 266 6.81 -10.27 16.03
CA ASP A 266 5.35 -10.07 16.14
C ASP A 266 4.92 -8.67 15.71
N SER A 267 5.73 -7.64 15.96
CA SER A 267 5.41 -6.29 15.47
C SER A 267 5.49 -6.20 13.95
N PHE A 268 6.44 -6.92 13.34
CA PHE A 268 6.55 -7.01 11.89
C PHE A 268 5.35 -7.77 11.30
N ILE A 269 4.96 -8.89 11.91
CA ILE A 269 3.78 -9.67 11.51
C ILE A 269 2.49 -8.85 11.62
N ARG A 270 2.33 -8.06 12.69
CA ARG A 270 1.19 -7.14 12.83
C ARG A 270 1.13 -6.11 11.70
N ILE A 271 2.27 -5.59 11.24
CA ILE A 271 2.32 -4.68 10.09
C ILE A 271 1.88 -5.41 8.82
N LEU A 272 2.36 -6.62 8.56
CA LEU A 272 1.97 -7.40 7.38
C LEU A 272 0.47 -7.70 7.35
N ASN A 273 -0.13 -7.98 8.52
CA ASN A 273 -1.54 -8.36 8.65
C ASN A 273 -2.49 -7.17 8.78
N GLN A 274 -1.98 -5.95 8.90
CA GLN A 274 -2.80 -4.76 8.98
C GLN A 274 -3.70 -4.64 7.74
N ARG A 275 -4.93 -4.15 7.93
CA ARG A 275 -5.89 -3.90 6.86
C ARG A 275 -6.20 -2.41 6.76
N PRO A 276 -6.38 -1.85 5.56
CA PRO A 276 -6.87 -0.49 5.43
C PRO A 276 -8.22 -0.30 6.13
N PHE A 277 -8.45 0.89 6.67
CA PHE A 277 -9.79 1.31 7.06
C PHE A 277 -10.58 1.74 5.82
N ASN A 278 -11.82 1.28 5.73
CA ASN A 278 -12.76 1.85 4.77
C ASN A 278 -13.23 3.20 5.30
N ILE A 279 -12.99 4.25 4.53
CA ILE A 279 -13.27 5.64 4.90
C ILE A 279 -13.95 6.33 3.73
N SER A 280 -14.96 7.14 4.02
CA SER A 280 -15.58 8.01 3.02
C SER A 280 -14.85 9.35 2.93
N GLN A 281 -14.26 9.79 4.05
CA GLN A 281 -13.62 11.09 4.16
C GLN A 281 -12.55 11.09 5.25
N ILE A 282 -11.45 11.80 4.99
CA ILE A 282 -10.52 12.32 6.00
C ILE A 282 -10.60 13.84 6.03
N PHE A 283 -10.34 14.42 7.19
CA PHE A 283 -10.20 15.87 7.30
C PHE A 283 -9.08 16.22 8.29
N PRO A 284 -8.24 17.22 7.97
CA PRO A 284 -8.13 17.76 6.62
C PRO A 284 -7.54 16.71 5.65
N TYR A 285 -7.54 17.00 4.35
CA TYR A 285 -7.03 16.08 3.33
C TYR A 285 -5.53 15.82 3.47
N ASP A 286 -5.08 14.69 2.94
CA ASP A 286 -3.67 14.29 2.96
C ASP A 286 -2.76 15.28 2.22
N GLY A 287 -1.59 15.56 2.80
CA GLY A 287 -0.61 16.51 2.28
C GLY A 287 -1.01 17.99 2.41
N ILE A 288 -2.06 18.33 3.15
CA ILE A 288 -2.45 19.74 3.30
C ILE A 288 -1.44 20.52 4.17
N ILE A 289 -1.35 21.82 3.91
CA ILE A 289 -0.68 22.79 4.78
C ILE A 289 -1.74 23.73 5.34
N GLU A 290 -1.94 23.69 6.65
CA GLU A 290 -2.94 24.48 7.36
C GLU A 290 -2.26 25.55 8.23
N SER A 291 -2.70 26.80 8.12
CA SER A 291 -2.21 27.87 8.99
C SER A 291 -2.90 27.86 10.36
N ASN A 292 -4.09 27.29 10.44
CA ASN A 292 -4.90 27.22 11.64
C ASN A 292 -4.40 26.08 12.56
N GLN A 293 -4.04 26.41 13.80
CA GLN A 293 -3.55 25.45 14.81
C GLN A 293 -4.69 24.79 15.61
N PHE A 294 -5.95 25.13 15.33
CA PHE A 294 -7.18 24.62 15.96
C PHE A 294 -8.08 23.84 14.98
N ILE A 295 -7.49 23.28 13.92
CA ILE A 295 -8.25 22.53 12.93
C ILE A 295 -8.82 21.23 13.52
N LYS A 296 -10.02 20.86 13.05
CA LYS A 296 -10.60 19.55 13.31
C LYS A 296 -9.86 18.49 12.49
N ILE A 297 -9.44 17.41 13.13
CA ILE A 297 -8.72 16.29 12.51
C ILE A 297 -9.49 15.00 12.75
N GLY A 298 -9.74 14.21 11.71
CA GLY A 298 -10.53 12.99 11.85
C GLY A 298 -10.89 12.33 10.54
N ALA A 299 -11.76 11.34 10.63
CA ALA A 299 -12.27 10.60 9.49
C ALA A 299 -13.73 10.20 9.70
N ILE A 300 -14.44 9.98 8.58
CA ILE A 300 -15.73 9.32 8.55
C ILE A 300 -15.50 7.88 8.15
N LEU A 301 -15.79 6.95 9.06
CA LEU A 301 -15.56 5.52 8.87
C LEU A 301 -16.74 4.87 8.14
N GLU A 302 -16.43 3.91 7.26
CA GLU A 302 -17.43 3.11 6.54
C GLU A 302 -17.46 1.66 7.03
N GLY A 303 -18.61 1.02 6.86
CA GLY A 303 -18.86 -0.34 7.31
C GLY A 303 -19.02 -0.48 8.83
N ASP A 304 -19.15 -1.71 9.27
CA ASP A 304 -19.41 -2.13 10.66
C ASP A 304 -18.48 -3.26 11.13
N ASN A 305 -17.47 -3.60 10.32
CA ASN A 305 -16.53 -4.71 10.54
C ASN A 305 -15.39 -4.40 11.51
N TYR A 306 -15.43 -3.27 12.21
CA TYR A 306 -14.45 -2.88 13.22
C TYR A 306 -15.09 -2.72 14.60
N ASP A 307 -14.32 -2.98 15.65
CA ASP A 307 -14.73 -2.80 17.03
C ASP A 307 -14.50 -1.35 17.48
N VAL A 308 -15.60 -0.64 17.73
CA VAL A 308 -15.62 0.76 18.15
C VAL A 308 -14.90 0.97 19.49
N GLU A 309 -14.95 -0.02 20.39
CA GLU A 309 -14.30 0.05 21.71
C GLU A 309 -12.77 0.00 21.61
N THR A 310 -12.26 -0.37 20.43
CA THR A 310 -10.82 -0.45 20.14
C THR A 310 -10.32 0.70 19.27
N LEU A 311 -11.13 1.75 19.08
CA LEU A 311 -10.73 2.93 18.33
C LEU A 311 -9.63 3.69 19.06
N PHE A 312 -8.58 4.04 18.33
CA PHE A 312 -7.51 4.93 18.78
C PHE A 312 -7.21 5.97 17.72
N LEU A 313 -6.93 7.20 18.15
CA LEU A 313 -6.43 8.28 17.31
C LEU A 313 -5.05 8.72 17.81
N LYS A 314 -4.06 8.74 16.92
CA LYS A 314 -2.73 9.27 17.20
C LYS A 314 -2.36 10.42 16.27
N LEU A 315 -1.72 11.45 16.83
CA LEU A 315 -1.14 12.58 16.11
C LEU A 315 0.36 12.64 16.37
N GLY A 316 1.17 12.44 15.33
CA GLY A 316 2.63 12.47 15.45
C GLY A 316 3.19 11.47 16.46
N GLY A 317 2.54 10.29 16.56
CA GLY A 317 2.92 9.20 17.45
C GLY A 317 2.27 9.24 18.85
N ALA A 318 1.74 10.38 19.28
CA ALA A 318 1.04 10.51 20.56
C ALA A 318 -0.45 10.20 20.42
N GLU A 319 -0.99 9.42 21.36
CA GLU A 319 -2.42 9.21 21.48
C GLU A 319 -3.12 10.50 21.95
N VAL A 320 -4.27 10.79 21.35
CA VAL A 320 -5.11 11.93 21.72
C VAL A 320 -6.51 11.45 22.04
N LYS A 321 -7.17 12.15 22.97
CA LYS A 321 -8.60 11.95 23.22
C LYS A 321 -9.38 12.43 22.00
N PHE A 322 -10.41 11.69 21.61
CA PHE A 322 -11.22 11.98 20.45
C PHE A 322 -12.70 11.84 20.79
N ASP A 323 -13.55 12.45 19.96
CA ASP A 323 -14.99 12.26 19.95
C ASP A 323 -15.35 11.24 18.86
N TYR A 324 -16.28 10.32 19.16
CA TYR A 324 -16.87 9.42 18.18
C TYR A 324 -18.37 9.64 18.12
N ASN A 325 -18.89 10.02 16.95
CA ASN A 325 -20.32 10.13 16.69
C ASN A 325 -20.80 8.86 15.96
N PRO A 326 -21.64 8.02 16.60
CA PRO A 326 -22.10 6.76 16.01
C PRO A 326 -23.11 6.95 14.86
N GLU A 327 -23.82 8.08 14.79
CA GLU A 327 -24.84 8.32 13.74
C GLU A 327 -24.20 8.49 12.36
N ASN A 328 -23.11 9.25 12.31
CA ASN A 328 -22.36 9.48 11.07
C ASN A 328 -21.03 8.72 11.02
N ARG A 329 -20.67 7.96 12.07
CA ARG A 329 -19.40 7.23 12.23
C ARG A 329 -18.17 8.13 12.11
N GLU A 330 -18.29 9.39 12.56
CA GLU A 330 -17.20 10.34 12.59
C GLU A 330 -16.36 10.14 13.84
N ILE A 331 -15.07 9.92 13.65
CA ILE A 331 -14.06 9.98 14.70
C ILE A 331 -13.26 11.27 14.49
N SER A 332 -13.17 12.12 15.51
CA SER A 332 -12.48 13.39 15.37
C SER A 332 -11.82 13.90 16.65
N PHE A 333 -10.79 14.71 16.47
CA PHE A 333 -10.11 15.45 17.51
C PHE A 333 -10.04 16.93 17.08
N THR A 334 -10.34 17.82 18.01
CA THR A 334 -10.10 19.26 17.86
C THR A 334 -9.23 19.73 19.03
N PRO A 335 -8.11 20.44 18.77
CA PRO A 335 -7.25 20.97 19.83
C PRO A 335 -8.01 21.93 20.76
N ASP A 336 -7.72 21.85 22.06
CA ASP A 336 -8.17 22.84 23.04
C ASP A 336 -7.59 24.22 22.68
N PHE A 337 -8.37 25.28 22.84
CA PHE A 337 -7.93 26.65 22.63
C PHE A 337 -6.68 27.02 23.45
N LEU A 338 -6.51 26.42 24.64
CA LEU A 338 -5.35 26.62 25.50
C LEU A 338 -4.13 25.78 25.09
N LYS A 339 -4.30 24.80 24.19
CA LYS A 339 -3.25 23.87 23.73
C LYS A 339 -3.31 23.71 22.21
N PRO A 340 -2.97 24.75 21.43
CA PRO A 340 -2.94 24.67 19.98
C PRO A 340 -1.95 23.61 19.48
N LEU A 341 -2.19 23.06 18.29
CA LEU A 341 -1.21 22.20 17.63
C LEU A 341 0.07 22.98 17.37
N ILE A 342 1.23 22.40 17.73
CA ILE A 342 2.53 22.97 17.40
C ILE A 342 2.70 22.99 15.86
N LYS A 343 3.34 24.04 15.33
CA LYS A 343 3.64 24.14 13.89
C LYS A 343 4.68 23.10 13.49
N LYS A 344 4.22 22.01 12.89
CA LYS A 344 5.02 20.92 12.33
C LYS A 344 4.13 20.00 11.47
N SER A 345 4.74 19.00 10.85
CA SER A 345 4.01 17.90 10.23
C SER A 345 3.56 16.86 11.27
N TYR A 346 2.35 16.35 11.11
CA TYR A 346 1.77 15.27 11.91
C TYR A 346 1.34 14.15 10.98
N ILE A 347 1.75 12.92 11.31
CA ILE A 347 1.10 11.73 10.78
C ILE A 347 -0.11 11.46 11.68
N VAL A 348 -1.29 11.51 11.09
CA VAL A 348 -2.54 11.08 11.71
C VAL A 348 -2.66 9.58 11.54
N ASN A 349 -3.06 8.88 12.60
CA ASN A 349 -3.37 7.46 12.55
C ASN A 349 -4.69 7.23 13.27
N ILE A 350 -5.61 6.52 12.61
CA ILE A 350 -6.79 5.97 13.26
C ILE A 350 -6.70 4.45 13.12
N THR A 351 -6.83 3.74 14.24
CA THR A 351 -6.78 2.27 14.29
C THR A 351 -7.96 1.68 15.05
N ALA A 352 -8.41 0.49 14.68
CA ALA A 352 -9.27 -0.38 15.48
C ALA A 352 -8.99 -1.85 15.15
N LEU A 353 -9.48 -2.78 15.95
CA LEU A 353 -9.50 -4.20 15.61
C LEU A 353 -10.68 -4.51 14.70
N ASP A 354 -10.44 -5.35 13.70
CA ASP A 354 -11.49 -5.96 12.89
C ASP A 354 -12.25 -7.00 13.74
N LYS A 355 -13.58 -6.96 13.73
CA LYS A 355 -14.42 -7.85 14.55
C LYS A 355 -14.23 -9.33 14.23
N ASN A 356 -13.97 -9.66 12.96
CA ASN A 356 -13.96 -11.04 12.47
C ASN A 356 -12.56 -11.65 12.52
N SER A 357 -11.57 -10.92 12.02
CA SER A 357 -10.19 -11.40 11.87
C SER A 357 -9.29 -11.03 13.04
N GLN A 358 -9.70 -10.08 13.88
CA GLN A 358 -8.87 -9.46 14.92
C GLN A 358 -7.59 -8.79 14.39
N HIS A 359 -7.46 -8.64 13.06
CA HIS A 359 -6.43 -7.83 12.45
C HIS A 359 -6.66 -6.35 12.74
N GLN A 360 -5.59 -5.57 12.87
CA GLN A 360 -5.71 -4.13 13.04
C GLN A 360 -6.13 -3.48 11.70
N ARG A 361 -7.25 -2.76 11.72
CA ARG A 361 -7.62 -1.80 10.67
C ARG A 361 -6.94 -0.47 10.94
N LYS A 362 -6.47 0.18 9.87
CA LYS A 362 -5.74 1.45 9.98
C LYS A 362 -5.94 2.35 8.77
N THR A 363 -6.13 3.64 9.04
CA THR A 363 -5.96 4.72 8.07
C THR A 363 -4.90 5.67 8.61
N SER A 364 -4.10 6.22 7.70
CA SER A 364 -3.04 7.16 8.04
C SER A 364 -2.87 8.17 6.92
N TRP A 365 -2.67 9.42 7.31
CA TRP A 365 -2.39 10.52 6.38
C TRP A 365 -1.54 11.57 7.06
N LEU A 366 -0.95 12.46 6.27
CA LEU A 366 -0.05 13.51 6.74
C LEU A 366 -0.71 14.88 6.60
N ILE A 367 -0.52 15.71 7.63
CA ILE A 367 -0.93 17.12 7.64
C ILE A 367 0.23 17.98 8.12
N THR A 368 0.35 19.21 7.64
CA THR A 368 1.38 20.15 8.12
C THR A 368 0.74 21.42 8.65
N ILE A 369 1.07 21.78 9.89
CA ILE A 369 0.58 22.99 10.54
C ILE A 369 1.63 24.10 10.44
N GLY A 370 1.24 25.25 9.90
CA GLY A 370 1.99 26.51 9.92
C GLY A 370 2.98 26.74 8.78
N GLY A 371 3.14 25.80 7.84
CA GLY A 371 4.29 25.79 6.92
C GLY A 371 5.62 25.62 7.69
N LEU A 372 6.64 25.02 7.07
CA LEU A 372 7.93 24.75 7.74
C LEU A 372 9.01 25.77 7.42
#